data_AF-A0A1E8PS96-F1
#
_entry.id   AF-A0A1E8PS96-F1
#
_cell.length_a   1.000
_cell.length_b   1.000
_cell.length_c   1.000
_cell.angle_alpha   90.00
_cell.angle_beta   90.00
_cell.angle_gamma   90.00
#
_symmetry.space_group_name_H-M   'P 1'
#
loop_
_entity.id
_entity.type
_entity.pdbx_description
1 polymer ?
#
loop_
_entity_poly.entity_id
_entity_poly.type
_entity_poly.pdbx_seq_one_letter_code
_entity_poly.pdbx_strand_id
1 'polypeptide(L)'
;MDVKEVARNTALAEVFSVMASDEKSKEKIEEIRSMSDAELDFMGKISEVPDSQLSIFRSLMRGEENPIFEKLREFEDGLKTGDLILMTGKSTSSKALAASQKPFYFKAKSSHVAVVHADFICVDAMPDPGVSNRLVSEVLANAEDHWRVIRFEGLNESHAERLQQRCAHYIMQPYKITLKRKRGRDYSYCSELARKVFEDCEIADTGIPQHVVVKPCDFDRIADGSKGWTDVTEKVRPFIEFAIEFAPLLKVFARLFIEGLKLNRVRYEQRRSLRKSIEAAGRKGKIKPDKVAELIAKIQEIDESMHYTFWDFRKSETSTSEPDVSKADPDVSNADLDTAKA
;
A
#
# COMPACT_ATOMS: atom_id res chain seq x y z
N MET A 1 17.04 13.44 -11.30
CA MET A 1 15.91 13.84 -10.46
C MET A 1 15.45 15.18 -10.99
N ASP A 2 14.19 15.29 -11.36
CA ASP A 2 13.62 16.51 -11.94
C ASP A 2 13.67 17.63 -10.88
N VAL A 3 14.01 18.87 -11.26
CA VAL A 3 14.04 20.03 -10.35
C VAL A 3 12.67 20.23 -9.69
N LYS A 4 11.58 19.97 -10.43
CA LYS A 4 10.22 20.02 -9.89
C LYS A 4 9.97 18.95 -8.83
N GLU A 5 10.50 17.75 -9.04
CA GLU A 5 10.39 16.64 -8.10
C GLU A 5 11.16 16.92 -6.81
N VAL A 6 12.37 17.49 -6.90
CA VAL A 6 13.16 17.90 -5.73
C VAL A 6 12.44 18.97 -4.92
N ALA A 7 11.96 20.03 -5.57
CA ALA A 7 11.22 21.09 -4.89
C ALA A 7 9.96 20.56 -4.19
N ARG A 8 9.18 19.69 -4.85
CA ARG A 8 8.01 19.04 -4.26
C ARG A 8 8.38 18.20 -3.03
N ASN A 9 9.42 17.38 -3.13
CA ASN A 9 9.85 16.51 -2.03
C ASN A 9 10.35 17.31 -0.82
N THR A 10 11.00 18.45 -1.04
CA THR A 10 11.40 19.38 0.02
C THR A 10 10.19 20.00 0.72
N ALA A 11 9.19 20.49 -0.04
CA ALA A 11 7.97 21.05 0.54
C ALA A 11 7.19 19.99 1.35
N LEU A 12 7.06 18.76 0.84
CA LEU A 12 6.43 17.66 1.57
C LEU A 12 7.20 17.32 2.85
N ALA A 13 8.53 17.30 2.80
CA ALA A 13 9.37 17.04 3.97
C ALA A 13 9.13 18.07 5.09
N GLU A 14 8.95 19.34 4.72
CA GLU A 14 8.61 20.41 5.65
C GLU A 14 7.22 20.20 6.27
N VAL A 15 6.21 19.88 5.45
CA VAL A 15 4.86 19.55 5.93
C VAL A 15 4.90 18.39 6.94
N PHE A 16 5.60 17.29 6.63
CA PHE A 16 5.71 16.16 7.56
C PHE A 16 6.50 16.51 8.83
N SER A 17 7.48 17.40 8.75
CA SER A 17 8.21 17.90 9.92
C SER A 17 7.31 18.69 10.86
N VAL A 18 6.40 19.51 10.32
CA VAL A 18 5.37 20.22 11.09
C VAL A 18 4.39 19.24 11.72
N MET A 19 3.95 18.22 10.97
CA MET A 19 2.99 17.22 11.46
C MET A 19 3.57 16.24 12.51
N ALA A 20 4.90 16.11 12.60
CA ALA A 20 5.56 15.25 13.58
C ALA A 20 5.58 15.83 15.01
N SER A 21 5.17 17.09 15.20
CA SER A 21 5.01 17.73 16.51
C SER A 21 3.56 18.11 16.71
N ASP A 22 2.97 17.64 17.82
CA ASP A 22 1.58 17.94 18.17
C ASP A 22 1.33 19.45 18.29
N GLU A 23 2.28 20.19 18.86
CA GLU A 23 2.19 21.65 19.01
C GLU A 23 2.20 22.35 17.65
N LYS A 24 3.19 22.05 16.80
CA LYS A 24 3.31 22.67 15.47
C LYS A 24 2.16 22.28 14.55
N SER A 25 1.69 21.04 14.66
CA SER A 25 0.53 20.58 13.90
C SER A 25 -0.73 21.35 14.30
N LYS A 26 -0.98 21.54 15.60
CA LYS A 26 -2.12 22.33 16.10
C LYS A 26 -2.03 23.79 15.65
N GLU A 27 -0.86 24.41 15.78
CA GLU A 27 -0.64 25.79 15.34
C GLU A 27 -0.95 25.96 13.84
N LYS A 28 -0.46 25.03 13.00
CA LYS A 28 -0.72 25.08 11.55
C LYS A 28 -2.20 24.84 11.20
N ILE A 29 -2.88 23.98 11.94
CA ILE A 29 -4.33 23.76 11.77
C ILE A 29 -5.09 25.04 12.10
N GLU A 30 -4.79 25.69 13.22
CA GLU A 30 -5.43 26.96 13.60
C GLU A 30 -5.12 28.09 12.61
N GLU A 31 -3.89 28.15 12.09
CA GLU A 31 -3.54 29.08 11.00
C GLU A 31 -4.43 28.86 9.77
N ILE A 32 -4.56 27.61 9.29
CA ILE A 32 -5.42 27.27 8.14
C ILE A 32 -6.89 27.63 8.42
N ARG A 33 -7.39 27.34 9.63
CA ARG A 33 -8.77 27.68 10.04
C ARG A 33 -9.03 29.18 10.02
N SER A 34 -8.01 29.98 10.35
CA SER A 34 -8.08 31.44 10.40
C SER A 34 -7.94 32.13 9.03
N MET A 35 -7.61 31.39 7.97
CA MET A 35 -7.45 31.96 6.63
C MET A 35 -8.76 32.56 6.10
N SER A 36 -8.63 33.64 5.34
CA SER A 36 -9.73 34.26 4.63
C SER A 36 -10.27 33.35 3.53
N ASP A 37 -11.52 33.60 3.10
CA ASP A 37 -12.13 32.86 2.00
C ASP A 37 -11.33 32.97 0.70
N ALA A 38 -10.73 34.12 0.42
CA ALA A 38 -9.92 34.33 -0.78
C ALA A 38 -8.63 33.49 -0.77
N GLU A 39 -8.01 33.33 0.41
CA GLU A 39 -6.81 32.49 0.58
C GLU A 39 -7.16 31.00 0.43
N LEU A 40 -8.25 30.56 1.07
CA LEU A 40 -8.73 29.18 0.95
C LEU A 40 -9.18 28.85 -0.48
N ASP A 41 -9.87 29.76 -1.16
CA ASP A 41 -10.27 29.57 -2.56
C ASP A 41 -9.04 29.48 -3.48
N PHE A 42 -8.01 30.29 -3.23
CA PHE A 42 -6.73 30.19 -3.95
C PHE A 42 -6.05 28.84 -3.72
N MET A 43 -6.00 28.36 -2.47
CA MET A 43 -5.46 27.03 -2.13
C MET A 43 -6.26 25.90 -2.79
N GLY A 44 -7.59 26.00 -2.77
CA GLY A 44 -8.49 25.03 -3.43
C GLY A 44 -8.21 24.95 -4.93
N LYS A 45 -8.09 26.09 -5.60
CA LYS A 45 -7.77 26.17 -7.05
C LYS A 45 -6.41 25.59 -7.39
N ILE A 46 -5.37 25.86 -6.59
CA ILE A 46 -4.05 25.22 -6.74
C ILE A 46 -4.14 23.70 -6.59
N SER A 47 -5.08 23.24 -5.76
CA SER A 47 -5.33 21.82 -5.51
C SER A 47 -6.34 21.19 -6.48
N GLU A 48 -6.68 21.89 -7.56
CA GLU A 48 -7.61 21.44 -8.61
C GLU A 48 -9.05 21.23 -8.11
N VAL A 49 -9.45 21.89 -7.03
CA VAL A 49 -10.84 21.91 -6.56
C VAL A 49 -11.66 22.81 -7.48
N PRO A 50 -12.77 22.31 -8.08
CA PRO A 50 -13.60 23.12 -8.97
C PRO A 50 -14.35 24.21 -8.20
N ASP A 51 -14.68 25.32 -8.87
CA ASP A 51 -15.39 26.46 -8.26
C ASP A 51 -16.69 26.04 -7.55
N SER A 52 -17.40 25.04 -8.10
CA SER A 52 -18.64 24.49 -7.50
C SER A 52 -18.44 23.80 -6.16
N GLN A 53 -17.21 23.44 -5.79
CA GLN A 53 -16.87 22.75 -4.54
C GLN A 53 -16.04 23.61 -3.57
N LEU A 54 -15.71 24.86 -3.92
CA LEU A 54 -14.87 25.71 -3.07
C LEU A 54 -15.51 26.05 -1.71
N SER A 55 -16.84 26.21 -1.64
CA SER A 55 -17.53 26.40 -0.37
C SER A 55 -17.38 25.20 0.56
N ILE A 56 -17.45 23.98 0.00
CA ILE A 56 -17.24 22.74 0.74
C ILE A 56 -15.78 22.64 1.18
N PHE A 57 -14.83 22.97 0.30
CA PHE A 57 -13.41 23.02 0.63
C PHE A 57 -13.10 23.97 1.80
N ARG A 58 -13.65 25.18 1.79
CA ARG A 58 -13.52 26.15 2.90
C ARG A 58 -14.01 25.57 4.21
N SER A 59 -15.23 25.01 4.21
CA SER A 59 -15.85 24.40 5.39
C SER A 59 -15.00 23.25 5.93
N LEU A 60 -14.48 22.39 5.03
CA LEU A 60 -13.56 21.30 5.37
C LEU A 60 -12.27 21.79 6.02
N MET A 61 -11.61 22.80 5.46
CA MET A 61 -10.37 23.36 6.01
C MET A 61 -10.60 24.01 7.38
N ARG A 62 -11.80 24.53 7.63
CA ARG A 62 -12.20 25.07 8.94
C ARG A 62 -12.61 24.00 9.95
N GLY A 63 -12.87 22.77 9.51
CA GLY A 63 -13.44 21.71 10.34
C GLY A 63 -14.91 21.95 10.67
N GLU A 64 -15.63 22.67 9.81
CA GLU A 64 -17.06 22.95 9.91
C GLU A 64 -17.88 21.80 9.30
N GLU A 65 -19.14 21.67 9.75
CA GLU A 65 -20.11 20.76 9.12
C GLU A 65 -20.26 21.08 7.63
N ASN A 66 -20.35 20.03 6.80
CA ASN A 66 -20.43 20.17 5.36
C ASN A 66 -20.99 18.89 4.71
N PRO A 67 -21.40 18.93 3.43
CA PRO A 67 -22.04 17.79 2.76
C PRO A 67 -21.21 16.50 2.73
N ILE A 68 -19.88 16.57 2.83
CA ILE A 68 -19.03 15.37 2.91
C ILE A 68 -19.20 14.67 4.26
N PHE A 69 -19.15 15.41 5.37
CA PHE A 69 -19.31 14.81 6.70
C PHE A 69 -20.73 14.27 6.90
N GLU A 70 -21.74 14.97 6.38
CA GLU A 70 -23.13 14.51 6.41
C GLU A 70 -23.26 13.16 5.69
N LYS A 71 -22.85 13.09 4.42
CA LYS A 71 -22.90 11.84 3.62
C LYS A 71 -22.06 10.72 4.23
N LEU A 72 -20.87 11.02 4.74
CA LEU A 72 -20.00 10.01 5.36
C LEU A 72 -20.66 9.31 6.57
N ARG A 73 -21.54 10.00 7.30
CA ARG A 73 -22.29 9.43 8.43
C ARG A 73 -23.46 8.56 7.99
N GLU A 74 -23.93 8.71 6.75
CA GLU A 74 -25.08 7.98 6.21
C GLU A 74 -24.71 6.58 5.69
N PHE A 75 -23.42 6.33 5.38
CA PHE A 75 -22.99 5.04 4.85
C PHE A 75 -22.98 3.96 5.93
N GLU A 76 -23.77 2.91 5.73
CA GLU A 76 -23.75 1.72 6.59
C GLU A 76 -22.48 0.88 6.39
N ASP A 77 -21.91 0.90 5.18
CA ASP A 77 -20.67 0.19 4.84
C ASP A 77 -19.83 1.04 3.87
N GLY A 78 -18.52 0.95 4.01
CA GLY A 78 -17.55 1.62 3.17
C GLY A 78 -16.54 0.63 2.62
N LEU A 79 -15.60 1.12 1.81
CA LEU A 79 -14.44 0.32 1.41
C LEU A 79 -13.54 0.04 2.62
N LYS A 80 -13.02 -1.18 2.71
CA LYS A 80 -12.11 -1.61 3.78
C LYS A 80 -10.78 -2.05 3.19
N THR A 81 -9.70 -1.85 3.95
CA THR A 81 -8.37 -2.34 3.59
C THR A 81 -8.42 -3.84 3.28
N GLY A 82 -7.93 -4.22 2.10
CA GLY A 82 -7.96 -5.60 1.62
C GLY A 82 -9.15 -5.93 0.71
N ASP A 83 -10.18 -5.10 0.62
CA ASP A 83 -11.23 -5.29 -0.39
C ASP A 83 -10.59 -5.35 -1.79
N LEU A 84 -11.05 -6.29 -2.62
CA LEU A 84 -10.58 -6.44 -3.99
C LEU A 84 -11.62 -5.90 -4.96
N ILE A 85 -11.20 -4.97 -5.81
CA ILE A 85 -12.04 -4.43 -6.88
C ILE A 85 -11.68 -5.15 -8.18
N LEU A 86 -12.66 -5.87 -8.73
CA LEU A 86 -12.56 -6.62 -9.97
C LEU A 86 -13.24 -5.83 -11.08
N MET A 87 -12.54 -5.60 -12.19
CA MET A 87 -13.08 -4.73 -13.25
C MET A 87 -12.57 -5.08 -14.64
N THR A 88 -13.30 -4.58 -15.63
CA THR A 88 -12.92 -4.62 -17.04
C THR A 88 -12.64 -3.20 -17.51
N GLY A 89 -11.47 -2.94 -18.08
CA GLY A 89 -11.21 -1.63 -18.70
C GLY A 89 -12.05 -1.41 -19.96
N LYS A 90 -12.40 -0.15 -20.25
CA LYS A 90 -13.16 0.23 -21.45
C LYS A 90 -12.39 0.01 -22.76
N SER A 91 -11.05 -0.08 -22.69
CA SER A 91 -10.19 -0.26 -23.87
C SER A 91 -10.39 -1.62 -24.54
N THR A 92 -10.17 -1.67 -25.86
CA THR A 92 -10.22 -2.92 -26.63
C THR A 92 -9.24 -3.97 -26.09
N SER A 93 -8.05 -3.55 -25.64
CA SER A 93 -7.06 -4.46 -25.04
C SER A 93 -7.55 -5.09 -23.74
N SER A 94 -8.25 -4.33 -22.89
CA SER A 94 -8.83 -4.83 -21.64
C SER A 94 -9.95 -5.84 -21.91
N LYS A 95 -10.84 -5.52 -22.86
CA LYS A 95 -11.92 -6.42 -23.30
C LYS A 95 -11.38 -7.72 -23.90
N ALA A 96 -10.34 -7.62 -24.73
CA ALA A 96 -9.67 -8.78 -25.30
C ALA A 96 -8.99 -9.63 -24.21
N LEU A 97 -8.39 -8.99 -23.19
CA LEU A 97 -7.81 -9.70 -22.05
C LEU A 97 -8.88 -10.43 -21.24
N ALA A 98 -10.01 -9.81 -20.93
CA ALA A 98 -11.15 -10.47 -20.29
C ALA A 98 -11.65 -11.67 -21.10
N ALA A 99 -11.83 -11.50 -22.41
CA ALA A 99 -12.29 -12.57 -23.30
C ALA A 99 -11.29 -13.74 -23.41
N SER A 100 -9.99 -13.46 -23.49
CA SER A 100 -8.94 -14.49 -23.59
C SER A 100 -8.78 -15.33 -22.33
N GLN A 101 -9.38 -14.91 -21.21
CA GLN A 101 -9.40 -15.65 -19.95
C GLN A 101 -10.52 -16.70 -19.87
N LYS A 102 -11.51 -16.67 -20.78
CA LYS A 102 -12.65 -17.61 -20.79
C LYS A 102 -12.28 -19.10 -20.85
N PRO A 103 -11.23 -19.53 -21.57
CA PRO A 103 -10.78 -20.92 -21.54
C PRO A 103 -10.30 -21.39 -20.15
N PHE A 104 -9.83 -20.48 -19.31
CA PHE A 104 -9.43 -20.78 -17.92
C PHE A 104 -10.62 -20.70 -16.96
N TYR A 105 -11.58 -19.81 -17.23
CA TYR A 105 -12.80 -19.69 -16.45
C TYR A 105 -13.92 -19.10 -17.30
N PHE A 106 -14.95 -19.89 -17.62
CA PHE A 106 -15.98 -19.51 -18.60
C PHE A 106 -16.72 -18.20 -18.26
N LYS A 107 -16.88 -17.89 -16.96
CA LYS A 107 -17.51 -16.66 -16.48
C LYS A 107 -16.51 -15.50 -16.27
N ALA A 108 -15.29 -15.61 -16.80
CA ALA A 108 -14.30 -14.54 -16.74
C ALA A 108 -14.89 -13.23 -17.29
N LYS A 109 -14.81 -12.18 -16.50
CA LYS A 109 -15.28 -10.83 -16.83
C LYS A 109 -14.15 -9.84 -16.66
N SER A 110 -13.35 -9.97 -15.60
CA SER A 110 -12.37 -8.97 -15.21
C SER A 110 -11.11 -9.01 -16.08
N SER A 111 -10.58 -7.84 -16.39
CA SER A 111 -9.26 -7.65 -17.00
C SER A 111 -8.24 -7.09 -16.01
N HIS A 112 -8.70 -6.62 -14.85
CA HIS A 112 -7.87 -5.94 -13.86
C HIS A 112 -8.37 -6.20 -12.43
N VAL A 113 -7.44 -6.11 -11.47
CA VAL A 113 -7.70 -6.25 -10.04
C VAL A 113 -6.97 -5.13 -9.31
N ALA A 114 -7.69 -4.42 -8.43
CA ALA A 114 -7.12 -3.44 -7.51
C ALA A 114 -7.38 -3.87 -6.06
N VAL A 115 -6.48 -3.52 -5.15
CA VAL A 115 -6.64 -3.76 -3.72
C VAL A 115 -6.93 -2.43 -3.04
N VAL A 116 -7.95 -2.37 -2.19
CA VAL A 116 -8.18 -1.19 -1.33
C VAL A 116 -7.06 -1.13 -0.29
N HIS A 117 -6.32 -0.03 -0.29
CA HIS A 117 -5.23 0.23 0.64
C HIS A 117 -5.76 0.88 1.92
N ALA A 118 -6.51 1.98 1.79
CA ALA A 118 -7.10 2.71 2.91
C ALA A 118 -8.27 3.56 2.40
N ASP A 119 -9.45 3.45 3.02
CA ASP A 119 -10.65 4.20 2.64
C ASP A 119 -10.93 4.14 1.13
N PHE A 120 -10.86 5.29 0.44
CA PHE A 120 -11.06 5.46 -0.99
C PHE A 120 -9.76 5.39 -1.81
N ILE A 121 -8.64 4.96 -1.21
CA ILE A 121 -7.33 4.80 -1.85
C ILE A 121 -7.11 3.33 -2.17
N CYS A 122 -6.86 3.04 -3.43
CA CYS A 122 -6.49 1.72 -3.93
C CYS A 122 -4.98 1.63 -4.18
N VAL A 123 -4.46 0.41 -4.26
CA VAL A 123 -3.16 0.08 -4.84
C VAL A 123 -3.37 -0.93 -5.96
N ASP A 124 -2.72 -0.69 -7.09
CA ASP A 124 -2.76 -1.58 -8.23
C ASP A 124 -1.48 -1.47 -9.06
N ALA A 125 -1.27 -2.43 -9.97
CA ALA A 125 -0.10 -2.47 -10.84
C ALA A 125 -0.52 -2.28 -12.31
N MET A 126 0.00 -1.22 -12.94
CA MET A 126 -0.27 -0.84 -14.33
C MET A 126 1.04 -0.76 -15.14
N PRO A 127 1.05 -0.97 -16.47
CA PRO A 127 2.27 -0.94 -17.30
C PRO A 127 3.19 0.27 -17.10
N ASP A 128 2.62 1.43 -16.81
CA ASP A 128 3.29 2.65 -16.38
C ASP A 128 2.35 3.31 -15.36
N PRO A 129 2.77 3.59 -14.11
CA PRO A 129 4.14 3.58 -13.57
C PRO A 129 4.60 2.29 -12.88
N GLY A 130 3.86 1.18 -12.99
CA GLY A 130 4.05 0.01 -12.12
C GLY A 130 3.03 0.00 -10.98
N VAL A 131 3.45 -0.39 -9.79
CA VAL A 131 2.60 -0.35 -8.59
C VAL A 131 2.46 1.08 -8.09
N SER A 132 1.23 1.55 -7.96
CA SER A 132 0.94 2.91 -7.49
C SER A 132 -0.35 2.98 -6.69
N ASN A 133 -0.47 4.02 -5.86
CA ASN A 133 -1.71 4.36 -5.19
C ASN A 133 -2.51 5.37 -6.00
N ARG A 134 -3.82 5.14 -6.07
CA ARG A 134 -4.79 5.94 -6.82
C ARG A 134 -6.11 5.97 -6.08
N LEU A 135 -6.92 7.01 -6.28
CA LEU A 135 -8.27 7.02 -5.74
C LEU A 135 -9.11 5.92 -6.42
N VAL A 136 -10.12 5.39 -5.73
CA VAL A 136 -11.09 4.46 -6.33
C VAL A 136 -11.78 5.08 -7.54
N SER A 137 -12.05 6.39 -7.52
CA SER A 137 -12.61 7.14 -8.65
C SER A 137 -11.67 7.15 -9.85
N GLU A 138 -10.35 7.27 -9.64
CA GLU A 138 -9.34 7.22 -10.70
C GLU A 138 -9.16 5.79 -11.25
N VAL A 139 -9.28 4.78 -10.39
CA VAL A 139 -9.25 3.36 -10.78
C VAL A 139 -10.45 3.01 -11.66
N LEU A 140 -11.64 3.49 -11.29
CA LEU A 140 -12.90 3.16 -11.99
C LEU A 140 -13.24 4.10 -13.16
N ALA A 141 -12.58 5.25 -13.31
CA ALA A 141 -12.87 6.22 -14.38
C ALA A 141 -12.92 5.60 -15.80
N ASN A 142 -12.06 4.60 -16.06
CA ASN A 142 -11.96 3.89 -17.33
C ASN A 142 -12.40 2.41 -17.24
N ALA A 143 -13.18 2.05 -16.23
CA ALA A 143 -13.75 0.72 -16.06
C ALA A 143 -15.19 0.65 -16.61
N GLU A 144 -15.58 -0.50 -17.14
CA GLU A 144 -16.97 -0.82 -17.45
C GLU A 144 -17.82 -0.85 -16.15
N ASP A 145 -19.12 -0.56 -16.26
CA ASP A 145 -20.01 -0.35 -15.11
C ASP A 145 -20.25 -1.63 -14.26
N HIS A 146 -19.90 -2.80 -14.78
CA HIS A 146 -20.06 -4.10 -14.12
C HIS A 146 -18.86 -4.50 -13.23
N TRP A 147 -18.17 -3.51 -12.66
CA TRP A 147 -17.14 -3.76 -11.65
C TRP A 147 -17.77 -4.41 -10.41
N ARG A 148 -16.94 -5.14 -9.66
CA ARG A 148 -17.34 -5.84 -8.44
C ARG A 148 -16.34 -5.56 -7.32
N VAL A 149 -16.83 -5.54 -6.09
CA VAL A 149 -16.00 -5.48 -4.88
C VAL A 149 -16.25 -6.75 -4.07
N ILE A 150 -15.17 -7.48 -3.81
CA ILE A 150 -15.21 -8.66 -2.94
C ILE A 150 -14.40 -8.44 -1.68
N ARG A 151 -14.92 -8.94 -0.57
CA ARG A 151 -14.33 -8.81 0.78
C ARG A 151 -14.06 -10.20 1.36
N PHE A 152 -12.87 -10.38 1.92
CA PHE A 152 -12.54 -11.59 2.67
C PHE A 152 -12.98 -11.43 4.13
N GLU A 153 -13.84 -12.33 4.60
CA GLU A 153 -14.42 -12.28 5.96
C GLU A 153 -13.42 -12.72 7.05
N GLY A 154 -12.32 -13.37 6.68
CA GLY A 154 -11.28 -13.83 7.62
C GLY A 154 -10.29 -12.75 8.09
N LEU A 155 -10.51 -11.48 7.73
CA LEU A 155 -9.63 -10.38 8.14
C LEU A 155 -9.96 -9.91 9.56
N ASN A 156 -8.92 -9.71 10.37
CA ASN A 156 -9.00 -9.06 11.68
C ASN A 156 -8.16 -7.76 11.65
N GLU A 157 -8.15 -7.00 12.73
CA GLU A 157 -7.42 -5.72 12.81
C GLU A 157 -5.92 -5.87 12.53
N SER A 158 -5.28 -6.94 13.03
CA SER A 158 -3.88 -7.23 12.75
C SER A 158 -3.63 -7.57 11.26
N HIS A 159 -4.58 -8.25 10.61
CA HIS A 159 -4.53 -8.45 9.16
C HIS A 159 -4.66 -7.12 8.41
N ALA A 160 -5.56 -6.24 8.82
CA ALA A 160 -5.76 -4.94 8.18
C ALA A 160 -4.49 -4.08 8.25
N GLU A 161 -3.82 -4.01 9.41
CA GLU A 161 -2.56 -3.28 9.57
C GLU A 161 -1.45 -3.87 8.68
N ARG A 162 -1.28 -5.20 8.69
CA ARG A 162 -0.29 -5.87 7.83
C ARG A 162 -0.58 -5.65 6.35
N LEU A 163 -1.84 -5.72 5.94
CA LEU A 163 -2.27 -5.45 4.56
C LEU A 163 -1.95 -4.02 4.16
N GLN A 164 -2.22 -3.04 5.02
CA GLN A 164 -1.86 -1.64 4.79
C GLN A 164 -0.34 -1.50 4.57
N GLN A 165 0.47 -2.09 5.45
CA GLN A 165 1.94 -2.09 5.30
C GLN A 165 2.39 -2.78 4.00
N ARG A 166 1.77 -3.88 3.59
CA ARG A 166 2.10 -4.59 2.35
C ARG A 166 1.67 -3.84 1.10
N CYS A 167 0.55 -3.14 1.13
CA CYS A 167 0.15 -2.24 0.04
C CYS A 167 1.21 -1.14 -0.17
N ALA A 168 1.72 -0.54 0.91
CA ALA A 168 2.80 0.44 0.84
C ALA A 168 4.15 -0.18 0.39
N HIS A 169 4.44 -1.40 0.82
CA HIS A 169 5.70 -2.10 0.53
C HIS A 169 5.98 -2.24 -0.96
N TYR A 170 4.94 -2.47 -1.76
CA TYR A 170 5.05 -2.73 -3.18
C TYR A 170 5.08 -1.47 -4.05
N ILE A 171 4.94 -0.27 -3.49
CA ILE A 171 4.95 0.99 -4.25
C ILE A 171 6.18 1.10 -5.15
N MET A 172 5.96 1.59 -6.38
CA MET A 172 6.96 1.74 -7.44
C MET A 172 7.65 0.43 -7.85
N GLN A 173 7.09 -0.73 -7.50
CA GLN A 173 7.54 -1.98 -8.09
C GLN A 173 7.17 -2.00 -9.59
N PRO A 174 8.12 -2.30 -10.50
CA PRO A 174 7.86 -2.29 -11.94
C PRO A 174 6.74 -3.23 -12.39
N TYR A 175 6.04 -2.86 -13.45
CA TYR A 175 5.08 -3.74 -14.09
C TYR A 175 5.76 -4.78 -14.97
N LYS A 176 5.47 -6.06 -14.75
CA LYS A 176 5.92 -7.13 -15.65
C LYS A 176 5.08 -8.38 -15.48
N ILE A 177 4.90 -9.14 -16.56
CA ILE A 177 4.36 -10.50 -16.51
C ILE A 177 5.48 -11.43 -16.99
N THR A 178 5.87 -12.42 -16.19
CA THR A 178 6.87 -13.42 -16.61
C THR A 178 6.40 -14.83 -16.30
N LEU A 179 6.69 -15.78 -17.20
CA LEU A 179 6.35 -17.20 -17.06
C LEU A 179 7.40 -17.97 -16.22
N LYS A 180 7.99 -17.33 -15.21
CA LYS A 180 8.97 -17.98 -14.34
C LYS A 180 8.25 -18.71 -13.22
N ARG A 181 8.62 -19.96 -12.94
CA ARG A 181 8.05 -20.80 -11.86
C ARG A 181 8.04 -20.15 -10.47
N LYS A 182 8.90 -19.15 -10.24
CA LYS A 182 8.99 -18.43 -8.96
C LYS A 182 8.27 -17.09 -9.06
N ARG A 183 7.56 -16.74 -7.98
CA ARG A 183 6.94 -15.44 -7.72
C ARG A 183 7.83 -14.27 -8.16
N GLY A 184 7.21 -13.24 -8.72
CA GLY A 184 7.94 -12.02 -9.07
C GLY A 184 8.43 -11.30 -7.82
N ARG A 185 9.73 -11.30 -7.54
CA ARG A 185 10.27 -10.58 -6.37
C ARG A 185 10.43 -9.08 -6.62
N ASP A 186 10.70 -8.74 -7.87
CA ASP A 186 11.13 -7.42 -8.33
C ASP A 186 10.17 -6.79 -9.35
N TYR A 187 9.00 -7.40 -9.54
CA TYR A 187 7.96 -6.91 -10.45
C TYR A 187 6.58 -7.35 -9.96
N SER A 188 5.54 -6.62 -10.36
CA SER A 188 4.14 -7.00 -10.17
C SER A 188 3.31 -6.78 -11.43
N TYR A 189 2.16 -7.42 -11.48
CA TYR A 189 1.02 -7.06 -12.33
C TYR A 189 -0.24 -7.20 -11.47
N CYS A 190 -1.39 -6.73 -11.94
CA CYS A 190 -2.54 -6.45 -11.07
C CYS A 190 -2.96 -7.62 -10.17
N SER A 191 -3.20 -8.80 -10.73
CA SER A 191 -3.57 -10.03 -10.00
C SER A 191 -2.43 -10.60 -9.14
N GLU A 192 -1.18 -10.44 -9.58
CA GLU A 192 0.00 -10.85 -8.80
C GLU A 192 0.21 -9.96 -7.56
N LEU A 193 0.00 -8.66 -7.69
CA LEU A 193 0.06 -7.73 -6.57
C LEU A 193 -0.99 -8.10 -5.52
N ALA A 194 -2.23 -8.31 -5.93
CA ALA A 194 -3.31 -8.72 -5.04
C ALA A 194 -2.94 -10.02 -4.29
N ARG A 195 -2.43 -11.03 -5.00
CA ARG A 195 -1.96 -12.27 -4.37
C ARG A 195 -0.84 -12.03 -3.35
N LYS A 196 0.20 -11.27 -3.72
CA LYS A 196 1.34 -11.00 -2.83
C LYS A 196 0.95 -10.29 -1.55
N VAL A 197 0.07 -9.30 -1.66
CA VAL A 197 -0.41 -8.51 -0.51
C VAL A 197 -1.05 -9.44 0.52
N PHE A 198 -1.90 -10.38 0.09
CA PHE A 198 -2.53 -11.35 0.98
C PHE A 198 -1.54 -12.41 1.51
N GLU A 199 -0.68 -12.96 0.65
CA GLU A 199 0.29 -13.98 1.03
C GLU A 199 1.32 -13.50 2.04
N ASP A 200 1.89 -12.30 1.83
CA ASP A 200 2.92 -11.77 2.72
C ASP A 200 2.36 -11.26 4.05
N CYS A 201 1.03 -11.31 4.20
CA CYS A 201 0.30 -11.14 5.46
C CYS A 201 -0.08 -12.49 6.11
N GLU A 202 0.31 -13.62 5.50
CA GLU A 202 0.06 -14.98 6.01
C GLU A 202 -1.43 -15.25 6.29
N ILE A 203 -2.31 -14.67 5.47
CA ILE A 203 -3.75 -14.86 5.60
C ILE A 203 -4.10 -16.23 5.03
N ALA A 204 -4.52 -17.14 5.90
CA ALA A 204 -4.91 -18.50 5.52
C ALA A 204 -6.24 -18.54 4.76
N ASP A 205 -6.46 -19.62 4.01
CA ASP A 205 -7.75 -19.97 3.40
C ASP A 205 -8.37 -18.91 2.47
N THR A 206 -7.55 -18.00 1.94
CA THR A 206 -8.00 -16.98 0.96
C THR A 206 -8.47 -17.61 -0.36
N GLY A 207 -8.09 -18.85 -0.65
CA GLY A 207 -8.40 -19.49 -1.94
C GLY A 207 -7.74 -18.82 -3.15
N ILE A 208 -6.83 -17.86 -2.94
CA ILE A 208 -6.06 -17.22 -4.02
C ILE A 208 -5.06 -18.25 -4.59
N PRO A 209 -5.13 -18.58 -5.90
CA PRO A 209 -4.31 -19.65 -6.46
C PRO A 209 -2.80 -19.38 -6.41
N GLN A 210 -2.03 -20.46 -6.26
CA GLN A 210 -0.56 -20.47 -6.19
C GLN A 210 0.11 -20.92 -7.49
N HIS A 211 -0.58 -20.82 -8.64
CA HIS A 211 0.03 -21.18 -9.93
C HIS A 211 1.02 -20.09 -10.41
N VAL A 212 1.74 -20.41 -11.48
CA VAL A 212 2.82 -19.57 -12.02
C VAL A 212 2.34 -18.17 -12.45
N VAL A 213 1.10 -18.08 -12.95
CA VAL A 213 0.49 -16.81 -13.40
C VAL A 213 -0.96 -16.74 -12.95
N VAL A 214 -1.20 -15.86 -11.98
CA VAL A 214 -2.51 -15.48 -11.49
C VAL A 214 -3.17 -14.50 -12.41
N LYS A 215 -4.37 -14.80 -12.86
CA LYS A 215 -5.11 -13.95 -13.80
C LYS A 215 -6.26 -13.28 -13.05
N PRO A 216 -6.76 -12.13 -13.53
CA PRO A 216 -7.98 -11.53 -13.01
C PRO A 216 -9.17 -12.52 -12.90
N CYS A 217 -9.30 -13.46 -13.83
CA CYS A 217 -10.36 -14.45 -13.81
C CYS A 217 -10.26 -15.47 -12.66
N ASP A 218 -9.09 -15.63 -12.04
CA ASP A 218 -8.96 -16.42 -10.82
C ASP A 218 -9.71 -15.74 -9.66
N PHE A 219 -9.70 -14.41 -9.62
CA PHE A 219 -10.48 -13.63 -8.64
C PHE A 219 -11.97 -13.56 -9.00
N ASP A 220 -12.32 -13.55 -10.29
CA ASP A 220 -13.73 -13.74 -10.69
C ASP A 220 -14.28 -15.07 -10.19
N ARG A 221 -13.47 -16.14 -10.22
CA ARG A 221 -13.86 -17.45 -9.70
C ARG A 221 -14.03 -17.42 -8.18
N ILE A 222 -13.17 -16.69 -7.47
CA ILE A 222 -13.28 -16.48 -6.02
C ILE A 222 -14.60 -15.78 -5.69
N ALA A 223 -14.90 -14.68 -6.40
CA ALA A 223 -16.14 -13.93 -6.25
C ALA A 223 -17.40 -14.80 -6.45
N ASP A 224 -17.34 -15.75 -7.37
CA ASP A 224 -18.48 -16.58 -7.76
C ASP A 224 -18.70 -17.83 -6.89
N GLY A 225 -17.78 -18.20 -5.98
CA GLY A 225 -17.95 -19.47 -5.25
C GLY A 225 -16.93 -19.86 -4.19
N SER A 226 -15.98 -19.00 -3.81
CA SER A 226 -15.05 -19.33 -2.72
C SER A 226 -15.68 -19.11 -1.35
N LYS A 227 -15.50 -20.07 -0.45
CA LYS A 227 -15.82 -19.90 0.98
C LYS A 227 -14.97 -18.76 1.56
N GLY A 228 -15.58 -17.91 2.37
CA GLY A 228 -14.90 -16.81 3.06
C GLY A 228 -14.83 -15.50 2.28
N TRP A 229 -15.27 -15.46 1.01
CA TRP A 229 -15.40 -14.22 0.25
C TRP A 229 -16.86 -13.85 0.06
N THR A 230 -17.16 -12.58 0.25
CA THR A 230 -18.49 -12.00 0.05
C THR A 230 -18.41 -10.95 -1.04
N ASP A 231 -19.34 -10.99 -1.99
CA ASP A 231 -19.57 -9.87 -2.91
C ASP A 231 -20.29 -8.74 -2.14
N VAL A 232 -19.58 -7.65 -1.89
CA VAL A 232 -20.07 -6.48 -1.16
C VAL A 232 -20.39 -5.32 -2.09
N THR A 233 -20.39 -5.53 -3.41
CA THR A 233 -20.52 -4.49 -4.44
C THR A 233 -21.69 -3.57 -4.15
N GLU A 234 -22.89 -4.12 -3.96
CA GLU A 234 -24.10 -3.30 -3.74
C GLU A 234 -24.10 -2.57 -2.39
N LYS A 235 -23.42 -3.11 -1.37
CA LYS A 235 -23.29 -2.44 -0.06
C LYS A 235 -22.39 -1.21 -0.15
N VAL A 236 -21.27 -1.32 -0.88
CA VAL A 236 -20.26 -0.25 -0.99
C VAL A 236 -20.47 0.66 -2.19
N ARG A 237 -21.39 0.34 -3.11
CA ARG A 237 -21.67 1.15 -4.30
C ARG A 237 -22.02 2.60 -3.97
N PRO A 238 -22.91 2.90 -3.00
CA PRO A 238 -23.19 4.30 -2.63
C PRO A 238 -21.95 5.05 -2.15
N PHE A 239 -21.07 4.38 -1.39
CA PHE A 239 -19.81 4.95 -0.93
C PHE A 239 -18.84 5.24 -2.10
N ILE A 240 -18.76 4.35 -3.09
CA ILE A 240 -17.94 4.56 -4.29
C ILE A 240 -18.50 5.71 -5.14
N GLU A 241 -19.82 5.79 -5.31
CA GLU A 241 -20.47 6.88 -6.04
C GLU A 241 -20.20 8.23 -5.37
N PHE A 242 -20.26 8.29 -4.04
CA PHE A 242 -19.81 9.43 -3.25
C PHE A 242 -18.34 9.76 -3.50
N ALA A 243 -17.45 8.76 -3.52
CA ALA A 243 -16.04 8.96 -3.78
C ALA A 243 -15.76 9.49 -5.21
N ILE A 244 -16.63 9.18 -6.16
CA ILE A 244 -16.61 9.73 -7.52
C ILE A 244 -17.12 11.18 -7.52
N GLU A 245 -18.24 11.46 -6.87
CA GLU A 245 -18.84 12.80 -6.78
C GLU A 245 -17.88 13.83 -6.16
N PHE A 246 -17.22 13.46 -5.06
CA PHE A 246 -16.30 14.33 -4.32
C PHE A 246 -14.81 14.07 -4.64
N ALA A 247 -14.52 13.42 -5.77
CA ALA A 247 -13.16 13.04 -6.15
C ALA A 247 -12.13 14.18 -6.05
N PRO A 248 -12.41 15.44 -6.50
CA PRO A 248 -11.44 16.53 -6.37
C PRO A 248 -11.06 16.84 -4.92
N LEU A 249 -12.03 16.85 -4.00
CA LEU A 249 -11.80 17.09 -2.57
C LEU A 249 -11.08 15.90 -1.93
N LEU A 250 -11.52 14.67 -2.20
CA LEU A 250 -10.87 13.46 -1.70
C LEU A 250 -9.42 13.33 -2.19
N LYS A 251 -9.12 13.82 -3.40
CA LYS A 251 -7.76 13.90 -3.94
C LYS A 251 -6.86 14.79 -3.09
N VAL A 252 -7.35 15.92 -2.58
CA VAL A 252 -6.57 16.79 -1.69
C VAL A 252 -6.14 16.03 -0.44
N PHE A 253 -7.06 15.27 0.17
CA PHE A 253 -6.77 14.49 1.38
C PHE A 253 -5.86 13.29 1.10
N ALA A 254 -6.13 12.51 0.05
CA ALA A 254 -5.29 11.39 -0.34
C ALA A 254 -3.87 11.82 -0.72
N ARG A 255 -3.68 13.06 -1.18
CA ARG A 255 -2.39 13.55 -1.64
C ARG A 255 -1.33 13.47 -0.55
N LEU A 256 -1.65 13.83 0.70
CA LEU A 256 -0.69 13.73 1.81
C LEU A 256 -0.29 12.27 2.05
N PHE A 257 -1.25 11.36 2.08
CA PHE A 257 -0.97 9.93 2.25
C PHE A 257 -0.11 9.37 1.11
N ILE A 258 -0.54 9.56 -0.14
CA ILE A 258 0.14 9.01 -1.33
C ILE A 258 1.54 9.62 -1.49
N GLU A 259 1.67 10.94 -1.39
CA GLU A 259 2.95 11.61 -1.56
C GLU A 259 3.90 11.38 -0.38
N GLY A 260 3.37 11.14 0.83
CA GLY A 260 4.17 10.70 1.98
C GLY A 260 4.83 9.34 1.75
N LEU A 261 4.07 8.38 1.22
CA LEU A 261 4.62 7.07 0.86
C LEU A 261 5.68 7.18 -0.25
N LYS A 262 5.42 7.99 -1.29
CA LYS A 262 6.40 8.26 -2.34
C LYS A 262 7.65 8.95 -1.81
N LEU A 263 7.52 9.92 -0.90
CA LEU A 263 8.65 10.59 -0.28
C LEU A 263 9.50 9.60 0.52
N ASN A 264 8.88 8.72 1.31
CA ASN A 264 9.58 7.66 2.03
C ASN A 264 10.33 6.73 1.06
N ARG A 265 9.70 6.36 -0.06
CA ARG A 265 10.32 5.56 -1.11
C ARG A 265 11.54 6.24 -1.72
N VAL A 266 11.42 7.51 -2.10
CA VAL A 266 12.53 8.29 -2.68
C VAL A 266 13.68 8.45 -1.68
N ARG A 267 13.39 8.75 -0.41
CA ARG A 267 14.41 8.86 0.65
C ARG A 267 15.15 7.54 0.87
N TYR A 268 14.43 6.42 0.81
CA TYR A 268 15.04 5.10 0.87
C TYR A 268 15.99 4.86 -0.33
N GLU A 269 15.58 5.19 -1.55
CA GLU A 269 16.45 5.09 -2.73
C GLU A 269 17.70 5.98 -2.63
N GLN A 270 17.53 7.21 -2.11
CA GLN A 270 18.64 8.12 -1.84
C GLN A 270 19.64 7.51 -0.85
N ARG A 271 19.17 6.92 0.25
CA ARG A 271 20.02 6.24 1.24
C ARG A 271 20.75 5.04 0.64
N ARG A 272 20.08 4.24 -0.22
CA ARG A 272 20.76 3.16 -0.96
C ARG A 272 21.86 3.67 -1.90
N SER A 273 21.62 4.78 -2.60
CA SER A 273 22.61 5.41 -3.48
C SER A 273 23.79 5.96 -2.69
N LEU A 274 23.52 6.59 -1.55
CA LEU A 274 24.52 7.09 -0.62
C LEU A 274 25.39 5.95 -0.07
N ARG A 275 24.77 4.84 0.36
CA ARG A 275 25.49 3.64 0.82
C ARG A 275 26.47 3.13 -0.24
N LYS A 276 26.02 2.95 -1.49
CA LYS A 276 26.90 2.53 -2.60
C LYS A 276 28.06 3.51 -2.82
N SER A 277 27.80 4.82 -2.69
CA SER A 277 28.81 5.86 -2.84
C SER A 277 29.85 5.83 -1.71
N ILE A 278 29.42 5.60 -0.47
CA ILE A 278 30.30 5.42 0.70
C ILE A 278 31.17 4.17 0.51
N GLU A 279 30.58 3.03 0.14
CA GLU A 279 31.32 1.79 -0.12
C GLU A 279 32.37 1.97 -1.23
N ALA A 280 32.01 2.66 -2.33
CA ALA A 280 32.94 2.96 -3.42
C ALA A 280 34.07 3.91 -2.98
N ALA A 281 33.79 4.90 -2.14
CA ALA A 281 34.79 5.81 -1.60
C ALA A 281 35.74 5.09 -0.63
N GLY A 282 35.22 4.15 0.18
CA GLY A 282 36.02 3.25 1.02
C GLY A 282 36.98 2.39 0.22
N ARG A 283 36.50 1.72 -0.84
CA ARG A 283 37.36 0.92 -1.74
C ARG A 283 38.46 1.74 -2.42
N LYS A 284 38.22 3.04 -2.64
CA LYS A 284 39.20 3.98 -3.21
C LYS A 284 40.13 4.61 -2.16
N GLY A 285 40.03 4.20 -0.89
CA GLY A 285 40.85 4.75 0.20
C GLY A 285 40.54 6.20 0.56
N LYS A 286 39.44 6.79 0.06
CA LYS A 286 39.06 8.18 0.35
C LYS A 286 38.45 8.36 1.73
N ILE A 287 37.95 7.27 2.32
CA ILE A 287 37.34 7.23 3.65
C ILE A 287 37.96 6.05 4.39
N LYS A 288 38.34 6.24 5.66
CA LYS A 288 38.89 5.17 6.51
C LYS A 288 37.86 4.04 6.70
N PRO A 289 38.28 2.76 6.78
CA PRO A 289 37.37 1.63 6.96
C PRO A 289 36.39 1.77 8.13
N ASP A 290 36.87 2.22 9.29
CA ASP A 290 36.01 2.40 10.48
C ASP A 290 34.90 3.43 10.23
N LYS A 291 35.23 4.51 9.50
CA LYS A 291 34.26 5.54 9.15
C LYS A 291 33.25 5.05 8.11
N VAL A 292 33.66 4.19 7.19
CA VAL A 292 32.75 3.50 6.26
C VAL A 292 31.75 2.65 7.03
N ALA A 293 32.23 1.83 7.98
CA ALA A 293 31.39 0.98 8.81
C ALA A 293 30.37 1.80 9.63
N GLU A 294 30.83 2.88 10.29
CA GLU A 294 29.96 3.79 11.06
C GLU A 294 28.84 4.41 10.20
N LEU A 295 29.18 4.92 9.01
CA LEU A 295 28.19 5.57 8.14
C LEU A 295 27.18 4.56 7.57
N ILE A 296 27.62 3.34 7.24
CA ILE A 296 26.72 2.28 6.78
C ILE A 296 25.80 1.82 7.91
N ALA A 297 26.31 1.69 9.14
CA ALA A 297 25.50 1.32 10.31
C ALA A 297 24.39 2.35 10.57
N LYS A 298 24.69 3.66 10.50
CA LYS A 298 23.68 4.73 10.63
C LYS A 298 22.59 4.66 9.56
N ILE A 299 22.95 4.36 8.31
CA ILE A 299 21.95 4.18 7.25
C ILE A 299 21.07 2.96 7.54
N GLN A 300 21.67 1.86 7.99
CA GLN A 300 20.97 0.62 8.31
C GLN A 300 19.99 0.81 9.47
N GLU A 301 20.39 1.51 10.54
CA GLU A 301 19.54 1.83 11.68
C GLU A 301 18.29 2.63 11.25
N ILE A 302 18.48 3.64 10.39
CA ILE A 302 17.36 4.40 9.83
C ILE A 302 16.44 3.48 9.04
N ASP A 303 16.98 2.64 8.16
CA ASP A 303 16.17 1.75 7.32
C ASP A 303 15.42 0.67 8.13
N GLU A 304 16.01 0.18 9.22
CA GLU A 304 15.39 -0.81 10.13
C GLU A 304 14.31 -0.18 11.03
N SER A 305 14.42 1.11 11.34
CA SER A 305 13.42 1.87 12.12
C SER A 305 12.18 2.28 11.33
N MET A 306 12.18 2.11 9.99
CA MET A 306 11.06 2.54 9.17
C MET A 306 9.83 1.66 9.39
N HIS A 307 8.69 2.29 9.66
CA HIS A 307 7.39 1.61 9.73
C HIS A 307 7.02 0.95 8.39
N TYR A 308 7.25 1.65 7.27
CA TYR A 308 7.07 1.11 5.93
C TYR A 308 8.41 0.75 5.29
N THR A 309 8.62 -0.55 5.04
CA THR A 309 9.75 -1.05 4.25
C THR A 309 9.31 -1.31 2.82
N PHE A 310 10.25 -1.36 1.86
CA PHE A 310 9.94 -1.52 0.43
C PHE A 310 10.38 -2.88 -0.14
N TRP A 311 9.82 -3.27 -1.29
CA TRP A 311 10.05 -4.58 -1.94
C TRP A 311 11.50 -4.93 -2.28
N ASP A 312 12.39 -3.94 -2.36
CA ASP A 312 13.83 -4.08 -2.58
C ASP A 312 14.66 -3.85 -1.30
N PHE A 313 13.99 -3.86 -0.14
CA PHE A 313 14.61 -3.90 1.19
C PHE A 313 15.26 -5.27 1.44
N ARG A 314 16.46 -5.22 2.02
CA ARG A 314 17.21 -6.41 2.44
C ARG A 314 17.57 -6.23 3.90
N LYS A 315 16.96 -7.02 4.79
CA LYS A 315 17.45 -7.14 6.16
C LYS A 315 18.88 -7.68 6.12
N SER A 316 19.75 -7.11 6.96
CA SER A 316 21.09 -7.66 7.15
C SER A 316 20.95 -9.03 7.84
N GLU A 317 21.71 -10.04 7.41
CA GLU A 317 21.70 -11.39 8.01
C GLU A 317 22.28 -11.43 9.45
N THR A 318 22.57 -10.27 10.04
CA THR A 318 23.26 -10.13 11.33
C THR A 318 22.35 -9.87 12.53
N SER A 319 21.02 -9.80 12.35
CA SER A 319 20.07 -9.59 13.45
C SER A 319 18.99 -10.68 13.50
N THR A 320 19.39 -11.92 13.78
CA THR A 320 18.60 -12.94 14.53
C THR A 320 19.39 -14.25 14.61
N SER A 321 20.27 -14.35 15.61
CA SER A 321 20.51 -15.64 16.26
C SER A 321 20.33 -15.40 17.76
N GLU A 322 19.07 -15.38 18.21
CA GLU A 322 18.83 -15.82 19.58
C GLU A 322 19.27 -17.29 19.63
N PRO A 323 20.15 -17.68 20.56
CA PRO A 323 20.53 -19.07 20.69
C PRO A 323 19.28 -19.86 21.08
N ASP A 324 18.97 -20.88 20.28
CA ASP A 324 17.97 -21.88 20.57
C ASP A 324 18.39 -22.65 21.83
N VAL A 325 17.85 -22.27 22.99
CA VAL A 325 18.10 -22.91 24.29
C VAL A 325 17.35 -24.25 24.40
N SER A 326 16.70 -24.76 23.34
CA SER A 326 15.91 -25.99 23.40
C SER A 326 16.65 -27.29 23.07
N LYS A 327 17.99 -27.27 22.95
CA LYS A 327 18.80 -28.50 22.85
C LYS A 327 19.85 -28.59 23.95
N ALA A 328 19.38 -28.79 25.18
CA ALA A 328 20.17 -29.46 26.20
C ALA A 328 19.89 -30.97 26.10
N ASP A 329 20.86 -31.71 25.57
CA ASP A 329 20.92 -33.17 25.71
C ASP A 329 20.99 -33.54 27.20
N PRO A 330 20.16 -34.46 27.71
CA PRO A 330 20.37 -35.06 29.01
C PRO A 330 21.17 -36.34 28.81
N ASP A 331 22.49 -36.27 28.96
CA ASP A 331 23.25 -37.48 29.22
C ASP A 331 24.45 -37.21 30.13
N VAL A 332 24.24 -37.37 31.45
CA VAL A 332 25.28 -37.84 32.38
C VAL A 332 24.61 -38.70 33.46
N SER A 333 24.82 -40.00 33.30
CA SER A 333 24.87 -41.08 34.29
C SER A 333 25.34 -40.67 35.70
N ASN A 334 24.77 -41.25 36.76
CA ASN A 334 25.39 -42.36 37.50
C ASN A 334 24.74 -42.70 38.85
N ALA A 335 24.85 -43.99 39.14
CA ALA A 335 25.07 -44.64 40.45
C ALA A 335 23.85 -44.97 41.33
N ASP A 336 23.52 -46.27 41.29
CA ASP A 336 23.56 -47.23 42.40
C ASP A 336 22.89 -46.86 43.73
N LEU A 337 21.92 -47.70 44.13
CA LEU A 337 22.07 -48.63 45.26
C LEU A 337 20.79 -49.47 45.43
N ASP A 338 20.89 -50.73 45.01
CA ASP A 338 20.72 -51.91 45.86
C ASP A 338 19.70 -51.85 47.01
N THR A 339 18.63 -52.65 46.96
CA THR A 339 18.44 -53.84 47.82
C THR A 339 16.99 -54.39 47.85
N ALA A 340 16.93 -55.71 47.64
CA ALA A 340 16.20 -56.70 48.44
C ALA A 340 14.67 -56.90 48.33
N LYS A 341 14.34 -58.16 47.95
CA LYS A 341 13.29 -59.07 48.49
C LYS A 341 11.84 -58.69 48.17
N ALA A 342 10.94 -59.59 47.74
CA ALA A 342 10.92 -61.05 47.61
C ALA A 342 9.92 -61.43 46.50
#